data_AF-A0A3R9FR33-F1
#
_entry.id   AF-A0A3R9FR33-F1
#
_cell.length_a   1.000
_cell.length_b   1.000
_cell.length_c   1.000
_cell.angle_alpha   90.00
_cell.angle_beta   90.00
_cell.angle_gamma   90.00
#
_symmetry.space_group_name_H-M   'P 1'
#
loop_
_entity.id
_entity.type
_entity.pdbx_description
1 polymer ?
#
loop_
_entity_poly.entity_id
_entity_poly.type
_entity_poly.pdbx_seq_one_letter_code
_entity_poly.pdbx_strand_id
1 'polypeptide(L)'
;MYYVATNIKKIRPVVLLIDPIVICWESTKFSDYNATDNKASIGQKIDDFELIEFNLATQGYDSSKHNDIEKKCIQAEVLVKEYVPLRYIMCK
;
A
#
# COMPACT_ATOMS: atom_id res chain seq x y z
N MET A 1 -0.02 -4.72 8.40
CA MET A 1 -0.19 -4.18 7.03
C MET A 1 -0.20 -5.32 6.02
N TYR A 2 -0.93 -5.22 4.92
CA TYR A 2 -0.93 -6.26 3.87
C TYR A 2 0.16 -5.98 2.82
N TYR A 3 0.93 -7.00 2.45
CA TYR A 3 2.00 -6.92 1.45
C TYR A 3 1.74 -7.91 0.32
N VAL A 4 1.76 -7.41 -0.90
CA VAL A 4 1.57 -8.22 -2.11
C VAL A 4 2.94 -8.71 -2.57
N ALA A 5 3.27 -9.97 -2.25
CA ALA A 5 4.52 -10.60 -2.66
C ALA A 5 4.32 -11.38 -3.96
N THR A 6 5.18 -11.14 -4.94
CA THR A 6 5.27 -11.95 -6.16
C THR A 6 6.51 -12.85 -6.09
N ASN A 7 6.41 -14.05 -6.66
CA ASN A 7 7.55 -14.96 -6.78
C ASN A 7 7.74 -15.23 -8.28
N ILE A 8 8.96 -15.10 -8.79
CA ILE A 8 9.29 -15.34 -10.21
C ILE A 8 8.81 -16.73 -10.68
N LYS A 9 8.72 -17.71 -9.78
CA LYS A 9 8.23 -19.08 -10.06
C LYS A 9 6.71 -19.25 -9.89
N LYS A 10 6.01 -18.33 -9.20
CA LYS A 10 4.56 -18.39 -8.99
C LYS A 10 3.87 -17.36 -9.87
N ILE A 11 2.95 -17.83 -10.71
CA ILE A 11 2.19 -16.98 -11.63
C ILE A 11 1.24 -16.01 -10.87
N ARG A 12 0.92 -16.29 -9.60
CA ARG A 12 -0.01 -15.48 -8.80
C ARG A 12 0.66 -14.82 -7.59
N PRO A 13 0.40 -13.53 -7.35
CA PRO A 13 0.83 -12.87 -6.13
C PRO A 13 0.19 -13.50 -4.90
N VAL A 14 0.88 -13.44 -3.76
CA VAL A 14 0.36 -13.83 -2.45
C VAL A 14 0.29 -12.61 -1.56
N VAL A 15 -0.77 -12.51 -0.78
CA VAL A 15 -0.95 -11.43 0.21
C VAL A 15 -0.45 -11.94 1.55
N LEU A 16 0.51 -11.23 2.13
CA LEU A 16 1.11 -11.53 3.43
C LEU A 16 0.73 -10.44 4.43
N LEU A 17 0.57 -10.82 5.70
CA LEU A 17 0.50 -9.85 6.79
C LEU A 17 1.93 -9.52 7.22
N ILE A 18 2.25 -8.24 7.28
CA ILE A 18 3.57 -7.76 7.71
C ILE A 18 3.45 -6.69 8.80
N ASP A 19 4.52 -6.55 9.57
CA ASP A 19 4.69 -5.55 10.60
C ASP A 19 4.66 -4.13 9.99
N PRO A 20 3.81 -3.21 10.49
CA PRO A 20 3.75 -1.83 10.01
C PRO A 20 5.05 -1.02 10.19
N ILE A 21 6.01 -1.48 11.00
CA ILE A 21 7.30 -0.79 11.21
C ILE A 21 8.08 -0.55 9.90
N VAL A 22 7.76 -1.28 8.82
CA VAL A 22 8.32 -1.06 7.49
C VAL A 22 7.99 0.33 6.90
N ILE A 23 6.95 0.99 7.41
CA ILE A 23 6.60 2.39 7.07
C ILE A 23 7.75 3.33 7.44
N CYS A 24 8.48 3.03 8.51
CA CYS A 24 9.58 3.87 9.00
C CYS A 24 10.91 3.66 8.25
N TRP A 25 10.96 2.80 7.23
CA TRP A 25 12.19 2.62 6.45
C TRP A 25 12.42 3.84 5.55
N GLU A 26 13.67 4.29 5.47
CA GLU A 26 14.07 5.47 4.69
C GLU A 26 13.68 5.38 3.20
N SER A 27 13.67 4.17 2.64
CA SER A 27 13.30 3.93 1.25
C SER A 27 11.80 3.76 1.00
N THR A 28 10.97 3.70 2.05
CA THR A 28 9.53 3.52 1.91
C THR A 28 8.91 4.80 1.36
N LYS A 29 8.03 4.64 0.36
CA LYS A 29 7.26 5.71 -0.24
C LYS A 29 5.77 5.54 0.07
N PHE A 30 5.06 6.65 0.08
CA PHE A 30 3.63 6.74 0.29
C PHE A 30 2.98 7.32 -0.96
N SER A 31 1.89 6.69 -1.39
CA SER A 31 1.08 7.10 -2.52
C SER A 31 -0.36 7.23 -2.04
N ASP A 32 -0.94 8.43 -2.15
CA ASP A 32 -2.33 8.74 -1.75
C ASP A 32 -3.38 8.03 -2.63
N TYR A 33 -3.01 7.67 -3.85
CA TYR A 33 -3.75 6.82 -4.78
C TYR A 33 -2.93 5.59 -5.17
N ASN A 34 -3.42 4.82 -6.15
CA ASN A 34 -2.59 3.81 -6.80
C ASN A 34 -1.32 4.46 -7.38
N ALA A 35 -0.15 3.85 -7.16
CA ALA A 35 1.11 4.47 -7.54
C ALA A 35 1.33 4.64 -9.06
N THR A 36 0.46 4.03 -9.88
CA THR A 36 0.47 4.21 -11.35
C THR A 36 -0.54 5.27 -11.83
N ASP A 37 -1.33 5.86 -10.94
CA ASP A 37 -2.26 6.93 -11.29
C ASP A 37 -1.50 8.24 -11.57
N ASN A 38 -1.81 8.89 -12.70
CA ASN A 38 -1.17 10.15 -13.10
C ASN A 38 -1.40 11.31 -12.11
N LYS A 39 -2.37 11.18 -11.20
CA LYS A 39 -2.68 12.19 -10.18
C LYS A 39 -2.20 11.79 -8.78
N ALA A 40 -1.50 10.67 -8.62
CA ALA A 40 -0.97 10.26 -7.33
C ALA A 40 0.13 11.21 -6.86
N SER A 41 0.04 11.63 -5.61
CA SER A 41 1.15 12.25 -4.88
C SER A 41 2.00 11.15 -4.26
N ILE A 42 3.26 11.05 -4.69
CA ILE A 42 4.18 10.01 -4.24
C ILE A 42 5.43 10.63 -3.61
N GLY A 43 5.69 10.31 -2.35
CA GLY A 43 6.86 10.80 -1.64
C GLY A 43 7.31 9.91 -0.48
N GLN A 44 8.36 10.33 0.23
CA GLN A 44 9.03 9.55 1.29
C GLN A 44 8.90 10.23 2.67
N LYS A 45 8.25 11.39 2.75
CA LYS A 45 8.12 12.14 3.98
C LYS A 45 6.88 11.71 4.74
N ILE A 46 6.86 12.00 6.03
CA ILE A 46 5.66 11.79 6.86
C ILE A 46 4.46 12.58 6.31
N ASP A 47 4.70 13.79 5.80
CA ASP A 47 3.66 14.60 5.14
C ASP A 47 3.00 13.86 3.97
N ASP A 48 3.75 13.03 3.22
CA ASP A 48 3.19 12.23 2.12
C ASP A 48 2.35 11.05 2.64
N PHE A 49 2.67 10.52 3.83
CA PHE A 49 1.87 9.50 4.50
C PHE A 49 0.54 10.08 5.03
N GLU A 50 0.54 11.33 5.46
CA GLU A 50 -0.66 12.03 5.94
C GLU A 50 -1.67 12.33 4.82
N LEU A 51 -1.24 12.33 3.55
CA LEU A 51 -2.14 12.45 2.40
C LEU A 51 -3.00 11.19 2.17
N ILE A 52 -2.66 10.06 2.80
CA ILE A 52 -3.46 8.84 2.71
C ILE A 52 -4.74 9.02 3.55
N GLU A 53 -5.89 9.00 2.87
CA GLU A 53 -7.20 8.98 3.51
C GLU A 53 -7.48 7.62 4.18
N PHE A 54 -6.93 7.37 5.38
CA PHE A 54 -7.00 6.07 6.06
C PHE A 54 -8.42 5.52 6.22
N ASN A 55 -9.39 6.41 6.44
CA ASN A 55 -10.79 6.01 6.54
C ASN A 55 -11.32 5.36 5.25
N LEU A 56 -10.76 5.71 4.09
CA LEU A 56 -11.08 5.14 2.78
C LEU A 56 -10.12 4.01 2.42
N ALA A 57 -8.81 4.20 2.59
CA ALA A 57 -7.77 3.22 2.24
C ALA A 57 -7.89 1.88 2.98
N THR A 58 -8.54 1.87 4.14
CA THR A 58 -8.80 0.64 4.92
C THR A 58 -10.13 -0.03 4.55
N GLN A 59 -10.94 0.59 3.70
CA GLN A 59 -12.18 -0.01 3.21
C GLN A 59 -11.91 -1.02 2.09
N GLY A 60 -12.79 -2.01 1.97
CA GLY A 60 -12.79 -2.88 0.79
C GLY A 60 -13.29 -2.11 -0.44
N TYR A 61 -12.64 -2.31 -1.58
CA TYR A 61 -13.10 -1.74 -2.84
C TYR A 61 -14.50 -2.28 -3.21
N ASP A 62 -15.46 -1.38 -3.37
CA ASP A 62 -16.82 -1.65 -3.85
C ASP A 62 -17.24 -0.58 -4.85
N SER A 63 -17.37 -0.97 -6.13
CA SER A 63 -17.68 -0.02 -7.21
C SER A 63 -19.10 0.56 -7.13
N SER A 64 -20.00 -0.07 -6.38
CA SER A 64 -21.39 0.37 -6.23
C SER A 64 -21.59 1.38 -5.11
N LYS A 65 -20.66 1.44 -4.15
CA LYS A 65 -20.75 2.30 -2.96
C LYS A 65 -19.88 3.55 -3.03
N HIS A 66 -18.83 3.53 -3.84
CA HIS A 66 -17.83 4.58 -3.87
C HIS A 66 -17.90 5.39 -5.16
N ASN A 67 -17.71 6.71 -5.05
CA ASN A 67 -17.49 7.57 -6.19
C ASN A 67 -16.06 7.44 -6.74
N ASP A 68 -15.76 8.09 -7.86
CA ASP A 68 -14.48 7.91 -8.56
C ASP A 68 -13.26 8.44 -7.79
N ILE A 69 -13.44 9.43 -6.90
CA ILE A 69 -12.38 9.93 -6.03
C ILE A 69 -12.14 8.93 -4.90
N GLU A 70 -13.20 8.48 -4.24
CA GLU A 70 -13.12 7.49 -3.16
C GLU A 70 -12.46 6.20 -3.63
N LYS A 71 -12.81 5.73 -4.84
CA LYS A 71 -12.16 4.58 -5.47
C LYS A 71 -10.64 4.74 -5.58
N LYS A 72 -10.15 5.94 -5.92
CA LYS A 72 -8.72 6.23 -5.98
C LYS A 72 -8.09 6.23 -4.59
N CYS A 73 -8.72 6.87 -3.61
CA CYS A 73 -8.26 6.89 -2.21
C CYS A 73 -8.17 5.48 -1.60
N ILE A 74 -9.14 4.61 -1.91
CA ILE A 74 -9.15 3.19 -1.47
C ILE A 74 -7.91 2.44 -1.99
N GLN A 75 -7.36 2.88 -3.13
CA GLN A 75 -6.19 2.27 -3.77
C GLN A 75 -4.86 2.92 -3.36
N ALA A 76 -4.81 3.70 -2.28
CA ALA A 76 -3.56 4.19 -1.71
C ALA A 76 -2.57 3.04 -1.42
N GLU A 77 -1.28 3.29 -1.62
CA GLU A 77 -0.23 2.26 -1.54
C GLU A 77 0.97 2.69 -0.69
N VAL A 78 1.48 1.77 0.12
CA VAL A 78 2.79 1.88 0.78
C VAL A 78 3.81 1.10 -0.04
N LEU A 79 4.74 1.84 -0.64
CA LEU A 79 5.71 1.32 -1.60
C LEU A 79 7.02 0.99 -0.89
N VAL A 80 7.15 -0.27 -0.48
CA VAL A 80 8.38 -0.81 0.15
C VAL A 80 9.34 -1.27 -0.93
N LYS A 81 10.60 -0.82 -0.86
CA LYS A 81 11.61 -1.11 -1.87
C LYS A 81 12.11 -2.57 -1.80
N GLU A 82 12.17 -3.23 -2.96
CA GLU A 82 12.85 -4.51 -3.23
C GLU A 82 12.30 -5.78 -2.53
N TYR A 83 12.22 -5.83 -1.20
CA TYR A 83 11.73 -7.01 -0.47
C TYR A 83 11.43 -6.68 1.01
N VAL A 84 10.62 -7.53 1.65
CA VAL A 84 10.38 -7.48 3.10
C VAL A 84 11.05 -8.69 3.77
N PRO A 85 12.02 -8.50 4.70
CA PRO A 85 12.65 -9.60 5.40
C PRO A 85 11.66 -10.46 6.19
N LEU A 86 11.91 -11.77 6.26
CA LEU A 86 11.04 -12.75 6.95
C LEU A 86 10.66 -12.34 8.38
N ARG A 87 11.57 -11.67 9.11
CA ARG A 87 11.31 -11.22 10.49
C ARG A 87 10.16 -10.23 10.64
N TYR A 88 9.76 -9.55 9.56
CA TYR A 88 8.62 -8.63 9.55
C TYR A 88 7.35 -9.29 9.02
N ILE A 89 7.40 -10.55 8.58
CA ILE A 89 6.20 -11.29 8.17
C ILE A 89 5.54 -11.87 9.42
N MET A 90 4.28 -11.50 9.62
CA MET A 90 3.50 -11.93 10.78
C MET A 90 2.72 -13.20 10.42
N CYS A 91 2.85 -14.24 11.23
CA CYS A 91 1.92 -15.37 11.18
C CYS A 91 0.60 -14.96 11.84
N LYS A 92 -0.51 -15.35 11.23
CA LYS A 92 -1.84 -15.31 11.86
C LYS A 92 -2.04 -16.52 12.75
#